data_AF-A0A960H4K5-F1
#
_entry.id   AF-A0A960H4K5-F1
#
_cell.length_a   1.000
_cell.length_b   1.000
_cell.length_c   1.000
_cell.angle_alpha   90.00
_cell.angle_beta   90.00
_cell.angle_gamma   90.00
#
_symmetry.space_group_name_H-M   'P 1'
#
loop_
_entity.id
_entity.type
_entity.pdbx_description
1 polymer ?
#
loop_
_entity_poly.entity_id
_entity_poly.type
_entity_poly.pdbx_seq_one_letter_code
_entity_poly.pdbx_strand_id
1 'polypeptide(L)'
;MAVSAIDVLDDVEYSWLDEVGNRDVLFDGVVSGAEAGVSIPELFARQVAVIPDVVALRYNGASVSYRELDEASNRLAYVLVSRGAGPGARVGLLLPRTADGVIAILAVLKTGAAYVPVDPAHPDERVAFVFDDAEPIAVITTADQRDLLAGRNVEIIEIDDQAIAEAPLTPLAVGLAADDVAY
;
A
#
# COMPACT_ATOMS: atom_id res chain seq x y z
N MET A 1 18.21 -16.51 -31.78
CA MET A 1 16.81 -16.22 -32.17
C MET A 1 16.05 -15.96 -30.89
N ALA A 2 15.58 -14.73 -30.67
CA ALA A 2 14.83 -14.35 -29.48
C ALA A 2 13.41 -14.92 -29.58
N VAL A 3 12.94 -15.58 -28.53
CA VAL A 3 11.63 -16.26 -28.44
C VAL A 3 10.49 -15.25 -28.21
N SER A 4 10.79 -13.96 -28.06
CA SER A 4 9.84 -12.89 -27.70
C SER A 4 8.99 -12.36 -28.85
N ALA A 5 8.93 -13.05 -29.99
CA ALA A 5 8.23 -12.58 -31.19
C ALA A 5 7.27 -13.64 -31.77
N ILE A 6 6.99 -14.70 -31.03
CA ILE A 6 5.90 -15.61 -31.39
C ILE A 6 4.63 -14.94 -30.89
N ASP A 7 3.83 -14.49 -31.85
CA ASP A 7 2.46 -14.11 -31.60
C ASP A 7 1.67 -15.40 -31.36
N VAL A 8 1.33 -15.67 -30.10
CA VAL A 8 0.67 -16.91 -29.66
C VAL A 8 -0.84 -16.74 -29.71
N LEU A 9 -1.33 -15.50 -29.75
CA LEU A 9 -2.74 -15.18 -29.59
C LEU A 9 -3.34 -14.80 -30.95
N ASP A 10 -4.54 -15.28 -31.21
CA ASP A 10 -5.28 -14.84 -32.39
C ASP A 10 -6.08 -13.54 -32.13
N ASP A 11 -6.60 -12.93 -33.20
CA ASP A 11 -7.36 -11.67 -33.12
C ASP A 11 -8.60 -11.77 -32.21
N VAL A 12 -9.18 -12.97 -32.06
CA VAL A 12 -10.35 -13.20 -31.20
C VAL A 12 -9.92 -13.26 -29.73
N GLU A 13 -8.81 -13.92 -29.43
CA GLU A 13 -8.21 -13.94 -28.10
C GLU A 13 -7.73 -12.55 -27.67
N TYR A 14 -7.16 -11.77 -28.59
CA TYR A 14 -6.85 -10.36 -28.35
C TYR A 14 -8.10 -9.52 -28.06
N SER A 15 -9.15 -9.67 -28.86
CA SER A 15 -10.42 -8.96 -28.63
C SER A 15 -11.06 -9.33 -27.29
N TRP A 16 -10.97 -10.60 -26.90
CA TRP A 16 -11.47 -11.06 -25.61
C TRP A 16 -10.63 -10.49 -24.47
N LEU A 17 -9.30 -10.54 -24.57
CA LEU A 17 -8.39 -9.95 -23.57
C LEU A 17 -8.55 -8.44 -23.46
N ASP A 18 -8.85 -7.73 -24.54
CA ASP A 18 -9.15 -6.30 -24.48
C ASP A 18 -10.44 -6.04 -23.70
N GLU A 19 -11.47 -6.87 -23.92
CA GLU A 19 -12.77 -6.78 -23.25
C GLU A 19 -12.70 -7.15 -21.76
N VAL A 20 -11.97 -8.20 -21.38
CA VAL A 20 -11.83 -8.60 -19.96
C VAL A 20 -10.70 -7.88 -19.24
N GLY A 21 -9.67 -7.44 -19.96
CA GLY A 21 -8.43 -6.90 -19.39
C GLY A 21 -8.50 -5.43 -18.99
N ASN A 22 -9.65 -4.78 -19.15
CA ASN A 22 -9.80 -3.33 -18.98
C ASN A 22 -8.73 -2.55 -19.74
N ARG A 23 -8.32 -3.05 -20.92
CA ARG A 23 -7.21 -2.47 -21.69
C ARG A 23 -7.53 -1.04 -22.11
N ASP A 24 -8.79 -0.78 -22.43
CA ASP A 24 -9.28 0.57 -22.68
C ASP A 24 -9.05 1.48 -21.47
N VAL A 25 -9.20 1.03 -20.22
CA VAL A 25 -8.92 1.88 -19.04
C VAL A 25 -7.43 2.25 -18.89
N LEU A 26 -6.53 1.44 -19.44
CA LEU A 26 -5.08 1.68 -19.41
C LEU A 26 -4.64 2.71 -20.46
N PHE A 27 -5.36 2.80 -21.60
CA PHE A 27 -4.99 3.67 -22.73
C PHE A 27 -5.95 4.83 -22.96
N ASP A 28 -7.20 4.72 -22.50
CA ASP A 28 -8.21 5.76 -22.47
C ASP A 28 -7.99 6.55 -21.18
N GLY A 29 -7.11 7.55 -21.30
CA GLY A 29 -6.40 8.21 -20.21
C GLY A 29 -7.18 8.39 -18.91
N VAL A 30 -6.66 7.77 -17.85
CA VAL A 30 -6.50 8.37 -16.51
C VAL A 30 -7.59 9.40 -16.18
N VAL A 31 -8.83 8.94 -15.95
CA VAL A 31 -9.89 9.71 -15.26
C VAL A 31 -9.94 11.20 -15.69
N SER A 32 -9.80 11.56 -16.97
CA SER A 32 -9.84 12.95 -17.51
C SER A 32 -9.23 14.07 -16.63
N GLY A 33 -8.23 13.78 -15.79
CA GLY A 33 -7.87 14.71 -14.71
C GLY A 33 -6.80 14.27 -13.72
N ALA A 34 -6.32 13.02 -13.75
CA ALA A 34 -5.06 12.71 -13.09
C ALA A 34 -3.92 13.04 -14.07
N GLU A 35 -3.16 14.09 -13.74
CA GLU A 35 -1.99 14.48 -14.51
C GLU A 35 -0.98 13.32 -14.47
N ALA A 36 -0.48 12.91 -15.64
CA ALA A 36 0.57 11.90 -15.72
C ALA A 36 1.74 12.33 -14.81
N GLY A 37 2.14 11.48 -13.86
CA GLY A 37 3.21 11.80 -12.91
C GLY A 37 2.78 12.06 -11.45
N VAL A 38 1.47 12.04 -11.14
CA VAL A 38 0.97 12.25 -9.76
C VAL A 38 0.82 10.92 -9.01
N SER A 39 1.41 10.82 -7.82
CA SER A 39 1.38 9.60 -6.99
C SER A 39 0.04 9.42 -6.26
N ILE A 40 -0.27 8.19 -5.83
CA ILE A 40 -1.47 7.90 -5.02
C ILE A 40 -1.53 8.74 -3.73
N PRO A 41 -0.45 8.86 -2.92
CA PRO A 41 -0.44 9.75 -1.76
C PRO A 41 -0.72 11.21 -2.11
N GLU A 42 -0.25 11.70 -3.26
CA GLU A 42 -0.49 13.08 -3.68
C GLU A 42 -1.96 13.30 -4.08
N LEU A 43 -2.56 12.38 -4.84
CA LEU A 43 -3.99 12.44 -5.14
C LEU A 43 -4.84 12.40 -3.87
N PHE A 44 -4.46 11.55 -2.91
CA PHE A 44 -5.12 11.48 -1.62
C PHE A 44 -4.99 12.79 -0.84
N ALA A 45 -3.79 13.37 -0.74
CA ALA A 45 -3.54 14.63 -0.06
C ALA A 45 -4.34 15.80 -0.68
N ARG A 46 -4.48 15.83 -2.01
CA ARG A 46 -5.36 16.80 -2.70
C ARG A 46 -6.80 16.66 -2.22
N GLN A 47 -7.32 15.43 -2.10
CA GLN A 47 -8.68 15.20 -1.62
C GLN A 47 -8.86 15.60 -0.15
N VAL A 48 -7.89 15.32 0.70
CA VAL A 48 -7.87 15.74 2.12
C VAL A 48 -7.95 17.26 2.23
N ALA A 49 -7.26 18.00 1.37
CA ALA A 49 -7.31 19.47 1.36
C ALA A 49 -8.67 20.02 0.93
N VAL A 50 -9.38 19.33 0.03
CA VAL A 50 -10.69 19.79 -0.51
C VAL A 50 -11.85 19.43 0.44
N ILE A 51 -11.88 18.21 0.98
CA ILE A 51 -12.99 17.68 1.80
C ILE A 51 -12.53 16.98 3.09
N PRO A 52 -11.78 17.65 3.99
CA PRO A 52 -11.12 17.00 5.11
C PRO A 52 -12.06 16.28 6.07
N ASP A 53 -13.25 16.83 6.30
CA ASP A 53 -14.17 16.35 7.34
C ASP A 53 -15.23 15.36 6.78
N VAL A 54 -15.14 15.00 5.49
CA VAL A 54 -15.99 13.97 4.88
C VAL A 54 -15.47 12.59 5.24
N VAL A 55 -16.40 11.65 5.50
CA VAL A 55 -16.07 10.26 5.80
C VAL A 55 -15.37 9.60 4.60
N ALA A 56 -14.12 9.18 4.80
CA ALA A 56 -13.32 8.42 3.84
C ALA A 56 -13.54 6.90 3.98
N LEU A 57 -13.65 6.40 5.22
CA LEU A 57 -13.80 4.98 5.51
C LEU A 57 -14.93 4.73 6.50
N ARG A 58 -15.63 3.61 6.31
CA ARG A 58 -16.57 3.06 7.28
C ARG A 58 -16.22 1.61 7.55
N TYR A 59 -16.05 1.26 8.82
CA TYR A 59 -15.74 -0.10 9.23
C TYR A 59 -16.35 -0.38 10.60
N ASN A 60 -17.06 -1.50 10.75
CA ASN A 60 -17.73 -1.92 11.99
C ASN A 60 -18.54 -0.81 12.71
N GLY A 61 -19.22 0.05 11.94
CA GLY A 61 -20.02 1.15 12.48
C GLY A 61 -19.23 2.40 12.87
N ALA A 62 -17.90 2.34 12.87
CA ALA A 62 -17.04 3.52 12.97
C ALA A 62 -16.92 4.21 11.59
N SER A 63 -16.73 5.53 11.62
CA SER A 63 -16.46 6.35 10.44
C SER A 63 -15.16 7.11 10.67
N VAL A 64 -14.30 7.13 9.66
CA VAL A 64 -13.02 7.86 9.67
C VAL A 64 -13.07 8.86 8.52
N SER A 65 -12.84 10.14 8.83
CA SER A 65 -12.77 11.22 7.85
C SER A 65 -11.48 11.18 7.03
N TYR A 66 -11.44 11.93 5.92
CA TYR A 66 -10.21 12.09 5.13
C TYR A 66 -9.06 12.64 5.97
N ARG A 67 -9.32 13.64 6.83
CA ARG A 67 -8.33 14.22 7.74
C ARG A 67 -7.79 13.18 8.72
N GLU A 68 -8.67 12.47 9.42
CA GLU A 68 -8.26 11.47 10.42
C GLU A 68 -7.45 10.33 9.77
N LEU A 69 -7.85 9.90 8.57
CA LEU A 69 -7.11 8.90 7.80
C LEU A 69 -5.74 9.40 7.35
N ASP A 70 -5.64 10.66 6.91
CA ASP A 70 -4.38 11.27 6.53
C ASP A 70 -3.41 11.38 7.70
N GLU A 71 -3.90 11.89 8.82
CA GLU A 71 -3.14 12.08 10.05
C GLU A 71 -2.64 10.74 10.64
N ALA A 72 -3.50 9.72 10.68
CA ALA A 72 -3.13 8.39 11.14
C ALA A 72 -2.08 7.73 10.23
N SER A 73 -2.23 7.86 8.91
CA SER A 73 -1.25 7.33 7.96
C SER A 73 0.06 8.13 7.96
N ASN A 74 0.03 9.44 8.22
CA ASN A 74 1.26 10.25 8.39
C ASN A 74 2.09 9.78 9.59
N ARG A 75 1.43 9.55 10.71
CA ARG A 75 2.06 9.03 11.94
C ARG A 75 2.81 7.72 11.70
N LEU A 76 2.12 6.76 11.09
CA LEU A 76 2.72 5.48 10.76
C LEU A 76 3.84 5.63 9.72
N ALA A 77 3.68 6.53 8.74
CA ALA A 77 4.72 6.79 7.74
C ALA A 77 6.02 7.32 8.38
N TYR A 78 5.95 8.19 9.39
CA TYR A 78 7.14 8.62 10.13
C TYR A 78 7.85 7.48 10.84
N VAL A 79 7.11 6.57 11.48
CA VAL A 79 7.69 5.38 12.09
C VAL A 79 8.36 4.52 11.04
N LEU A 80 7.69 4.25 9.92
CA LEU A 80 8.26 3.46 8.80
C LEU A 80 9.54 4.09 8.24
N VAL A 81 9.57 5.40 7.99
CA VAL A 81 10.78 6.11 7.53
C VAL A 81 11.91 5.97 8.55
N SER A 82 11.61 6.05 9.85
CA SER A 82 12.62 5.84 10.91
C SER A 82 13.19 4.42 10.93
N ARG A 83 12.47 3.44 10.37
CA ARG A 83 12.92 2.05 10.18
C ARG A 83 13.50 1.79 8.78
N GLY A 84 13.69 2.84 7.97
CA GLY A 84 14.33 2.74 6.66
C GLY A 84 13.38 2.52 5.49
N ALA A 85 12.06 2.70 5.65
CA ALA A 85 11.13 2.68 4.53
C ALA A 85 11.37 3.85 3.58
N GLY A 86 11.39 3.55 2.29
CA GLY A 86 11.66 4.49 1.20
C GLY A 86 11.52 3.81 -0.16
N PRO A 87 11.76 4.53 -1.27
CA PRO A 87 11.79 3.95 -2.61
C PRO A 87 12.71 2.72 -2.70
N GLY A 88 12.22 1.66 -3.33
CA GLY A 88 12.91 0.36 -3.44
C GLY A 88 12.80 -0.54 -2.20
N ALA A 89 12.27 -0.04 -1.08
CA ALA A 89 11.98 -0.88 0.08
C ALA A 89 10.59 -1.52 -0.03
N ARG A 90 10.41 -2.63 0.70
CA ARG A 90 9.14 -3.37 0.81
C ARG A 90 8.72 -3.46 2.26
N VAL A 91 7.44 -3.20 2.55
CA VAL A 91 6.86 -3.33 3.89
C VAL A 91 5.73 -4.37 3.82
N GLY A 92 5.84 -5.42 4.61
CA GLY A 92 4.81 -6.45 4.71
C GLY A 92 3.60 -5.96 5.49
N LEU A 93 2.40 -6.31 5.05
CA LEU A 93 1.16 -6.06 5.78
C LEU A 93 0.53 -7.40 6.14
N LEU A 94 0.60 -7.78 7.40
CA LEU A 94 -0.14 -8.91 7.97
C LEU A 94 -1.26 -8.33 8.82
N LEU A 95 -2.31 -7.85 8.16
CA LEU A 95 -3.43 -7.18 8.81
C LEU A 95 -4.75 -7.73 8.27
N PRO A 96 -5.80 -7.85 9.11
CA PRO A 96 -7.13 -8.11 8.62
C PRO A 96 -7.64 -6.94 7.78
N ARG A 97 -8.72 -7.16 7.01
CA ARG A 97 -9.38 -6.10 6.22
C ARG A 97 -10.15 -5.13 7.14
N THR A 98 -9.43 -4.19 7.74
CA THR A 98 -9.93 -3.17 8.67
C THR A 98 -9.57 -1.75 8.18
N ALA A 99 -10.00 -0.73 8.92
CA ALA A 99 -9.54 0.64 8.70
C ALA A 99 -8.00 0.74 8.85
N ASP A 100 -7.42 -0.02 9.77
CA ASP A 100 -5.97 -0.02 10.03
C ASP A 100 -5.18 -0.57 8.84
N GLY A 101 -5.73 -1.55 8.12
CA GLY A 101 -5.16 -2.03 6.87
C GLY A 101 -5.05 -0.92 5.81
N VAL A 102 -6.06 -0.05 5.71
CA VAL A 102 -6.02 1.10 4.78
C VAL A 102 -5.05 2.17 5.26
N ILE A 103 -5.01 2.45 6.57
CA ILE A 103 -4.01 3.34 7.18
C ILE A 103 -2.60 2.86 6.85
N ALA A 104 -2.33 1.56 7.01
CA ALA A 104 -1.04 0.94 6.74
C ALA A 104 -0.64 1.03 5.26
N ILE A 105 -1.55 0.76 4.33
CA ILE A 105 -1.30 0.91 2.89
C ILE A 105 -0.90 2.36 2.57
N LEU A 106 -1.70 3.33 3.01
CA LEU A 106 -1.42 4.75 2.76
C LEU A 106 -0.10 5.19 3.39
N ALA A 107 0.21 4.72 4.60
CA ALA A 107 1.46 5.03 5.29
C ALA A 107 2.67 4.51 4.51
N VAL A 108 2.64 3.27 4.05
CA VAL A 108 3.72 2.68 3.23
C VAL A 108 3.91 3.47 1.95
N LEU A 109 2.82 3.76 1.22
CA LEU A 109 2.89 4.53 -0.02
C LEU A 109 3.44 5.94 0.21
N LYS A 110 3.11 6.60 1.33
CA LYS A 110 3.65 7.92 1.71
C LYS A 110 5.16 7.92 1.96
N THR A 111 5.77 6.77 2.22
CA THR A 111 7.23 6.64 2.31
C THR A 111 7.89 6.45 0.94
N GLY A 112 7.12 6.10 -0.10
CA GLY A 112 7.65 5.65 -1.39
C GLY A 112 7.99 4.16 -1.45
N ALA A 113 7.84 3.42 -0.35
CA ALA A 113 8.01 1.97 -0.33
C ALA A 113 6.82 1.23 -0.97
N ALA A 114 7.06 -0.01 -1.40
CA ALA A 114 6.00 -0.93 -1.81
C ALA A 114 5.41 -1.66 -0.60
N TYR A 115 4.09 -1.89 -0.60
CA TYR A 115 3.45 -2.74 0.39
C TYR A 115 3.26 -4.17 -0.14
N VAL A 116 3.39 -5.16 0.74
CA VAL A 116 3.22 -6.58 0.44
C VAL A 116 2.10 -7.15 1.31
N PRO A 117 0.85 -7.20 0.81
CA PRO A 117 -0.28 -7.62 1.61
C PRO A 117 -0.37 -9.14 1.73
N VAL A 118 -0.52 -9.63 2.95
CA VAL A 118 -0.75 -11.04 3.26
C VAL A 118 -1.96 -11.14 4.18
N ASP A 119 -2.99 -11.87 3.76
CA ASP A 119 -4.16 -12.08 4.61
C ASP A 119 -3.80 -13.09 5.72
N PRO A 120 -3.98 -12.73 7.01
CA PRO A 120 -3.71 -13.62 8.15
C PRO A 120 -4.56 -14.90 8.16
N ALA A 121 -5.64 -14.97 7.38
CA ALA A 121 -6.46 -16.18 7.23
C ALA A 121 -5.78 -17.26 6.35
N HIS A 122 -4.68 -16.94 5.67
CA HIS A 122 -3.90 -17.95 4.96
C HIS A 122 -3.15 -18.88 5.93
N PRO A 123 -2.85 -20.12 5.52
CA PRO A 123 -1.97 -20.99 6.29
C PRO A 123 -0.60 -20.34 6.55
N ASP A 124 -0.02 -20.60 7.72
CA ASP A 124 1.26 -20.06 8.17
C ASP A 124 2.39 -20.25 7.15
N GLU A 125 2.41 -21.41 6.46
CA GLU A 125 3.37 -21.71 5.39
C GLU A 125 3.26 -20.74 4.20
N ARG A 126 2.04 -20.29 3.88
CA ARG A 126 1.81 -19.33 2.80
C ARG A 126 2.25 -17.93 3.20
N VAL A 127 1.97 -17.54 4.44
CA VAL A 127 2.47 -16.28 5.03
C VAL A 127 4.00 -16.28 5.00
N ALA A 128 4.60 -17.41 5.39
CA ALA A 128 6.04 -17.61 5.38
C ALA A 128 6.64 -17.39 4.01
N PHE A 129 6.14 -18.14 3.03
CA PHE A 129 6.63 -18.10 1.68
C PHE A 129 6.61 -16.68 1.09
N VAL A 130 5.54 -15.91 1.32
CA VAL A 130 5.44 -14.55 0.76
C VAL A 130 6.46 -13.62 1.38
N PHE A 131 6.64 -13.64 2.71
CA PHE A 131 7.59 -12.74 3.36
C PHE A 131 9.06 -13.16 3.17
N ASP A 132 9.32 -14.46 3.03
CA ASP A 132 10.66 -14.96 2.73
C ASP A 132 11.08 -14.61 1.29
N ASP A 133 10.14 -14.57 0.34
CA ASP A 133 10.38 -14.14 -1.05
C ASP A 133 10.45 -12.61 -1.20
N ALA A 134 9.56 -11.90 -0.49
CA ALA A 134 9.46 -10.45 -0.58
C ALA A 134 10.51 -9.69 0.24
N GLU A 135 11.20 -10.36 1.18
CA GLU A 135 12.22 -9.79 2.07
C GLU A 135 11.88 -8.35 2.53
N PRO A 136 10.74 -8.14 3.21
CA PRO A 136 10.35 -6.80 3.63
C PRO A 136 11.27 -6.31 4.74
N ILE A 137 11.54 -5.00 4.76
CA ILE A 137 12.34 -4.38 5.81
C ILE A 137 11.63 -4.41 7.18
N ALA A 138 10.30 -4.42 7.16
CA ALA A 138 9.44 -4.50 8.33
C ALA A 138 8.08 -5.11 7.95
N VAL A 139 7.39 -5.71 8.92
CA VAL A 139 6.01 -6.19 8.80
C VAL A 139 5.13 -5.46 9.80
N ILE A 140 4.05 -4.88 9.30
CA ILE A 140 2.99 -4.26 10.11
C ILE A 140 1.95 -5.34 10.43
N THR A 141 1.61 -5.47 11.72
CA THR A 141 0.69 -6.51 12.21
C THR A 141 -0.11 -6.03 13.41
N THR A 142 -1.14 -6.78 13.80
CA THR A 142 -1.80 -6.63 15.10
C THR A 142 -1.13 -7.54 16.15
N ALA A 143 -1.33 -7.23 17.43
CA ALA A 143 -0.74 -7.98 18.55
C ALA A 143 -1.17 -9.47 18.56
N ASP A 144 -2.40 -9.78 18.17
CA ASP A 144 -2.94 -11.15 18.08
C ASP A 144 -2.36 -11.96 16.91
N GLN A 145 -1.73 -11.30 15.93
CA GLN A 145 -1.15 -11.94 14.74
C GLN A 145 0.38 -12.01 14.80
N ARG A 146 0.98 -11.43 15.84
CA ARG A 146 2.44 -11.37 16.02
C ARG A 146 3.11 -12.75 16.04
N ASP A 147 2.44 -13.76 16.60
CA ASP A 147 2.99 -15.12 16.72
C ASP A 147 3.21 -15.79 15.35
N LEU A 148 2.48 -15.38 14.31
CA LEU A 148 2.68 -15.87 12.92
C LEU A 148 4.04 -15.43 12.33
N LEU A 149 4.66 -14.42 12.93
CA LEU A 149 5.97 -13.90 12.56
C LEU A 149 7.09 -14.40 13.49
N ALA A 150 6.76 -15.22 14.50
CA ALA A 150 7.74 -15.73 15.45
C ALA A 150 8.85 -16.53 14.73
N GLY A 151 10.11 -16.27 15.10
CA GLY A 151 11.27 -16.94 14.50
C GLY A 151 11.73 -16.36 13.16
N ARG A 152 11.06 -15.33 12.63
CA ARG A 152 11.53 -14.59 11.45
C ARG A 152 12.50 -13.49 11.85
N ASN A 153 13.52 -13.28 11.03
CA ASN A 153 14.44 -12.15 11.19
C ASN A 153 13.90 -10.92 10.44
N VAL A 154 12.73 -10.44 10.86
CA VAL A 154 12.09 -9.25 10.30
C VAL A 154 11.67 -8.32 11.42
N GLU A 155 11.75 -7.01 11.19
CA GLU A 155 11.27 -6.03 12.13
C GLU A 155 9.73 -6.05 12.16
N ILE A 156 9.15 -6.15 13.37
CA ILE A 156 7.70 -6.20 13.56
C ILE A 156 7.25 -4.85 14.12
N ILE A 157 6.23 -4.27 13.49
CA ILE A 157 5.59 -3.04 13.92
C ILE A 157 4.14 -3.37 14.24
N GLU A 158 3.75 -3.22 15.50
CA GLU A 158 2.35 -3.37 15.90
C GLU A 158 1.58 -2.10 15.52
N ILE A 159 0.40 -2.24 14.92
CA ILE A 159 -0.35 -1.09 14.38
C ILE A 159 -0.83 -0.12 15.48
N ASP A 160 -0.96 -0.62 16.71
CA ASP A 160 -1.32 0.14 17.91
C ASP A 160 -0.10 0.57 18.74
N ASP A 161 1.12 0.51 18.17
CA ASP A 161 2.35 0.89 18.87
C ASP A 161 2.30 2.37 19.29
N GLN A 162 2.67 2.63 20.56
CA GLN A 162 2.70 3.97 21.15
C GLN A 162 3.57 4.96 20.36
N ALA A 163 4.66 4.49 19.73
CA ALA A 163 5.51 5.32 18.89
C ALA A 163 4.75 5.91 17.69
N ILE A 164 3.75 5.20 17.16
CA ILE A 164 2.87 5.70 16.10
C ILE A 164 1.98 6.81 16.67
N ALA A 165 1.39 6.61 17.86
CA ALA A 165 0.52 7.60 18.50
C ALA A 165 1.26 8.92 18.84
N GLU A 166 2.57 8.85 19.08
CA GLU A 166 3.42 10.00 19.41
C GLU A 166 4.04 10.68 18.17
N ALA A 167 3.96 10.04 17.01
CA ALA A 167 4.51 10.58 15.77
C ALA A 167 3.76 11.84 15.29
N PRO A 168 4.41 12.68 14.45
CA PRO A 168 3.76 13.85 13.89
C PRO A 168 2.55 13.49 13.02
N LEU A 169 1.51 14.33 13.10
CA LEU A 169 0.29 14.22 12.29
C LEU A 169 0.46 14.80 10.88
N THR A 170 1.53 15.57 10.65
CA THR A 170 1.76 16.35 9.42
C THR A 170 2.24 15.47 8.27
N PRO A 171 2.03 15.88 7.01
CA PRO A 171 2.58 15.15 5.86
C PRO A 171 4.11 15.05 5.90
N LEU A 172 4.64 13.93 5.40
CA LEU A 172 6.08 13.77 5.18
C LEU A 172 6.58 14.80 4.15
N ALA A 173 7.75 15.40 4.41
CA ALA A 173 8.41 16.31 3.48
C ALA A 173 9.23 15.57 2.41
N VAL A 174 8.70 14.45 1.89
CA VAL A 174 9.36 13.62 0.87
C VAL A 174 8.74 13.95 -0.49
N GLY A 175 9.56 14.34 -1.47
CA GLY A 175 9.11 14.49 -2.85
C GLY A 175 9.01 13.12 -3.50
N LEU A 176 7.80 12.57 -3.58
CA LEU A 176 7.51 11.32 -4.28
C LEU A 176 7.03 11.64 -5.69
N ALA A 177 7.75 11.18 -6.71
CA ALA A 177 7.29 11.20 -8.09
C ALA A 177 6.52 9.90 -8.42
N ALA A 178 5.54 9.92 -9.33
CA ALA A 178 4.77 8.71 -9.65
C ALA A 178 5.60 7.57 -10.28
N ASP A 179 6.79 7.89 -10.79
CA ASP A 179 7.77 6.96 -11.34
C ASP A 179 8.78 6.43 -10.31
N ASP A 180 8.71 6.85 -9.04
CA ASP A 180 9.46 6.24 -7.91
C ASP A 180 8.92 4.85 -7.55
N VAL A 181 8.40 4.10 -8.53
CA VAL A 181 7.89 2.75 -8.36
C VAL A 181 9.05 1.87 -7.89
N ALA A 182 8.93 1.40 -6.64
CA ALA A 182 9.83 0.43 -6.06
C ALA A 182 9.81 -0.86 -6.91
N TYR A 183 10.93 -1.14 -7.57
CA TYR A 183 11.19 -2.41 -8.25
C TYR A 183 11.88 -3.40 -7.30
#